data_AF-A0A7S0JBM9-F1
#
_entry.id   AF-A0A7S0JBM9-F1
#
_cell.length_a   1.000
_cell.length_b   1.000
_cell.length_c   1.000
_cell.angle_alpha   90.00
_cell.angle_beta   90.00
_cell.angle_gamma   90.00
#
_symmetry.space_group_name_H-M   'P 1'
#
loop_
_entity.id
_entity.type
_entity.pdbx_description
1 polymer ?
#
loop_
_entity_poly.entity_id
_entity_poly.type
_entity_poly.pdbx_seq_one_letter_code
_entity_poly.pdbx_strand_id
1 'polypeptide(L)'
;SSSCFSGFGDGAGGFYAVYAKVFADIDKDERAFGIDASLDTAVEFGCADAAWGHVRAFYAQWEGFASKRTFACVDKYDTREAPNRQVRRLMEKENARARAEAKKKASEVVRALVAYVKKRDRRVEAHVSKQQQEREARAAKAEAERSRRQAE
;
A
#
# COMPACT_ATOMS: atom_id res chain seq x y z
N SER A 1 0.94 22.27 -11.93
CA SER A 1 0.42 21.06 -11.27
C SER A 1 -0.82 21.40 -10.49
N SER A 2 -1.99 20.90 -10.91
CA SER A 2 -3.23 20.97 -10.13
C SER A 2 -3.16 19.91 -9.03
N SER A 3 -2.91 20.32 -7.78
CA SER A 3 -3.04 19.42 -6.64
C SER A 3 -4.47 18.93 -6.54
N CYS A 4 -4.69 17.62 -6.44
CA CYS A 4 -6.02 17.03 -6.25
C CYS A 4 -6.61 17.25 -4.84
N PHE A 5 -5.85 17.93 -3.97
CA PHE A 5 -6.27 18.32 -2.62
C PHE A 5 -5.83 19.76 -2.31
N SER A 6 -6.61 20.45 -1.50
CA SER A 6 -6.38 21.82 -1.01
C SER A 6 -5.94 21.79 0.45
N GLY A 7 -4.64 21.53 0.67
CA GLY A 7 -4.02 21.53 2.01
C GLY A 7 -4.14 20.21 2.79
N PHE A 8 -3.59 20.21 4.00
CA PHE A 8 -3.51 19.03 4.89
C PHE A 8 -4.55 19.07 6.01
N GLY A 9 -5.68 19.76 5.82
CA GLY A 9 -6.79 19.71 6.76
C GLY A 9 -7.68 18.48 6.56
N ASP A 10 -8.62 18.27 7.47
CA ASP A 10 -9.65 17.22 7.39
C ASP A 10 -10.92 17.67 6.63
N GLY A 11 -10.92 18.89 6.08
CA GLY A 11 -12.02 19.36 5.24
C GLY A 11 -12.20 18.50 3.98
N ALA A 12 -13.36 18.57 3.33
CA ALA A 12 -13.73 17.69 2.21
C ALA A 12 -12.74 17.70 1.01
N GLY A 13 -11.98 18.78 0.83
CA GLY A 13 -10.92 18.88 -0.19
C GLY A 13 -9.51 18.65 0.34
N GLY A 14 -9.34 18.36 1.62
CA GLY A 14 -8.05 18.16 2.26
C GLY A 14 -7.43 16.81 1.94
N PHE A 15 -6.11 16.71 2.10
CA PHE A 15 -5.32 15.51 1.83
C PHE A 15 -5.94 14.25 2.46
N TYR A 16 -6.31 14.33 3.74
CA TYR A 16 -6.82 13.18 4.49
C TYR A 16 -8.17 12.71 3.97
N ALA A 17 -9.12 13.61 3.76
CA ALA A 17 -10.44 13.26 3.23
C ALA A 17 -10.37 12.69 1.81
N VAL A 18 -9.56 13.30 0.93
CA VAL A 18 -9.41 12.86 -0.47
C VAL A 18 -8.83 11.45 -0.53
N TYR A 19 -7.71 11.19 0.14
CA TYR A 19 -7.08 9.87 0.09
C TYR A 19 -7.84 8.82 0.91
N ALA A 20 -8.48 9.19 2.02
CA ALA A 20 -9.37 8.28 2.75
C ALA A 20 -10.48 7.74 1.84
N LYS A 21 -11.12 8.62 1.07
CA LYS A 21 -12.13 8.21 0.09
C LYS A 21 -11.56 7.29 -0.98
N VAL A 22 -10.42 7.63 -1.57
CA VAL A 22 -9.78 6.81 -2.61
C VAL A 22 -9.48 5.40 -2.12
N PHE A 23 -8.91 5.26 -0.92
CA PHE A 23 -8.61 3.94 -0.35
C PHE A 23 -9.87 3.18 0.06
N ALA A 24 -10.90 3.87 0.56
CA ALA A 24 -12.20 3.25 0.83
C ALA A 24 -12.87 2.73 -0.46
N ASP A 25 -12.81 3.48 -1.56
CA ASP A 25 -13.33 3.06 -2.85
C ASP A 25 -12.57 1.84 -3.39
N ILE A 26 -11.23 1.81 -3.28
CA ILE A 26 -10.43 0.64 -3.65
C ILE A 26 -10.79 -0.58 -2.79
N ASP A 27 -10.91 -0.43 -1.47
CA ASP A 27 -11.28 -1.54 -0.58
C ASP A 27 -12.67 -2.09 -0.92
N LYS A 28 -13.65 -1.20 -1.12
CA LYS A 28 -15.01 -1.56 -1.51
C LYS A 28 -15.03 -2.38 -2.81
N ASP A 29 -14.31 -1.90 -3.82
CA ASP A 29 -14.18 -2.59 -5.10
C ASP A 29 -13.55 -3.97 -4.95
N GLU A 30 -12.49 -4.09 -4.15
CA GLU A 30 -11.79 -5.36 -3.93
C GLU A 30 -12.62 -6.37 -3.13
N ARG A 31 -13.45 -5.89 -2.19
CA ARG A 31 -14.37 -6.72 -1.42
C ARG A 31 -15.46 -7.33 -2.29
N ALA A 32 -15.87 -6.68 -3.37
CA ALA A 32 -16.82 -7.25 -4.33
C ALA A 32 -16.30 -8.52 -5.02
N PHE A 33 -14.98 -8.73 -5.03
CA PHE A 33 -14.33 -9.92 -5.61
C PHE A 33 -13.77 -10.89 -4.55
N GLY A 34 -13.84 -10.53 -3.26
CA GLY A 34 -13.37 -11.38 -2.16
C GLY A 34 -14.34 -12.52 -1.86
N ILE A 35 -13.81 -13.72 -1.61
CA ILE A 35 -14.60 -14.91 -1.24
C ILE A 35 -15.22 -14.73 0.17
N ASP A 36 -14.55 -13.98 1.05
CA ASP A 36 -15.01 -13.67 2.39
C ASP A 36 -14.95 -12.15 2.63
N ALA A 37 -16.07 -11.47 2.34
CA ALA A 37 -16.20 -10.04 2.55
C ALA A 37 -16.28 -9.65 4.05
N SER A 38 -16.41 -10.62 4.96
CA SER A 38 -16.67 -10.42 6.38
C SER A 38 -15.40 -10.33 7.24
N LEU A 39 -14.29 -10.95 6.83
CA LEU A 39 -13.11 -11.09 7.70
C LEU A 39 -11.97 -10.09 7.48
N ASP A 40 -12.02 -9.28 6.43
CA ASP A 40 -10.83 -8.57 5.95
C ASP A 40 -11.14 -7.11 5.57
N THR A 41 -11.64 -6.35 6.55
CA THR A 41 -11.86 -4.90 6.37
C THR A 41 -10.51 -4.20 6.41
N ALA A 42 -10.19 -3.40 5.39
CA ALA A 42 -8.97 -2.62 5.37
C ALA A 42 -8.92 -1.63 6.53
N VAL A 43 -7.73 -1.43 7.11
CA VAL A 43 -7.49 -0.32 8.02
C VAL A 43 -7.80 0.98 7.27
N GLU A 44 -8.63 1.82 7.89
CA GLU A 44 -8.98 3.12 7.36
C GLU A 44 -7.78 4.07 7.33
N PHE A 45 -7.82 5.09 6.47
CA PHE A 45 -6.72 6.05 6.37
C PHE A 45 -6.60 7.00 7.57
N GLY A 46 -7.73 7.22 8.25
CA GLY A 46 -7.84 8.14 9.40
C GLY A 46 -7.76 9.62 9.04
N CYS A 47 -7.71 10.45 10.08
CA CYS A 47 -7.61 11.92 10.02
C CYS A 47 -6.18 12.41 10.30
N ALA A 48 -5.98 13.74 10.25
CA ALA A 48 -4.71 14.39 10.54
C ALA A 48 -4.11 14.00 11.91
N ASP A 49 -4.96 13.81 12.92
CA ASP A 49 -4.55 13.52 14.31
C ASP A 49 -4.47 12.01 14.64
N ALA A 50 -4.57 11.14 13.63
CA ALA A 50 -4.51 9.70 13.85
C ALA A 50 -3.20 9.28 14.53
N ALA A 51 -3.31 8.43 15.55
CA ALA A 51 -2.15 7.92 16.28
C ALA A 51 -1.18 7.17 15.36
N TRP A 52 0.13 7.32 15.58
CA TRP A 52 1.16 6.71 14.72
C TRP A 52 0.99 5.19 14.56
N GLY A 53 0.55 4.49 15.60
CA GLY A 53 0.29 3.04 15.52
C GLY A 53 -0.74 2.69 14.45
N HIS A 54 -1.79 3.50 14.31
CA HIS A 54 -2.82 3.34 13.29
C HIS A 54 -2.28 3.67 11.89
N VAL A 55 -1.57 4.80 11.75
CA VAL A 55 -0.94 5.20 10.48
C VAL A 55 0.05 4.13 9.98
N ARG A 56 0.85 3.55 10.88
CA ARG A 56 1.76 2.46 10.58
C ARG A 56 1.03 1.20 10.13
N ALA A 57 -0.05 0.82 10.84
CA ALA A 57 -0.84 -0.35 10.49
C ALA A 57 -1.49 -0.20 9.11
N PHE A 58 -2.04 0.98 8.82
CA PHE A 58 -2.56 1.34 7.49
C PHE A 58 -1.51 1.11 6.41
N TYR A 59 -0.34 1.76 6.50
CA TYR A 59 0.67 1.63 5.46
C TYR A 59 1.23 0.21 5.35
N ALA A 60 1.36 -0.53 6.44
CA ALA A 60 1.82 -1.92 6.40
C ALA A 60 0.86 -2.81 5.60
N GLN A 61 -0.47 -2.64 5.77
CA GLN A 61 -1.45 -3.39 5.00
C GLN A 61 -1.42 -3.00 3.52
N TRP A 62 -1.42 -1.70 3.23
CA TRP A 62 -1.53 -1.19 1.87
C TRP A 62 -0.24 -1.33 1.04
N GLU A 63 0.93 -1.35 1.67
CA GLU A 63 2.20 -1.71 0.99
C GLU A 63 2.23 -3.17 0.55
N GLY A 64 1.57 -4.05 1.31
CA GLY A 64 1.38 -5.46 0.98
C GLY A 64 0.22 -5.74 0.02
N PHE A 65 -0.49 -4.71 -0.45
CA PHE A 65 -1.74 -4.86 -1.21
C PHE A 65 -1.60 -5.82 -2.40
N ALA A 66 -2.56 -6.74 -2.54
CA ALA A 66 -2.67 -7.65 -3.67
C ALA A 66 -4.15 -7.80 -4.05
N SER A 67 -4.49 -7.52 -5.31
CA SER A 67 -5.88 -7.54 -5.76
C SER A 67 -6.50 -8.94 -5.65
N LYS A 68 -7.74 -9.02 -5.15
CA LYS A 68 -8.58 -10.22 -5.04
C LYS A 68 -9.28 -10.56 -6.37
N ARG A 69 -9.27 -9.63 -7.33
CA ARG A 69 -9.84 -9.83 -8.69
C ARG A 69 -9.23 -11.05 -9.38
N THR A 70 -10.06 -11.76 -10.14
CA THR A 70 -9.66 -12.98 -10.86
C THR A 70 -8.90 -12.68 -12.15
N PHE A 71 -9.15 -11.52 -12.77
CA PHE A 71 -8.61 -11.13 -14.08
C PHE A 71 -8.92 -12.13 -15.22
N ALA A 72 -9.99 -12.93 -15.10
CA ALA A 72 -10.36 -13.91 -16.14
C ALA A 72 -10.62 -13.26 -17.53
N CYS A 73 -10.92 -11.96 -17.58
CA CYS A 73 -11.11 -11.22 -18.83
C CYS A 73 -9.82 -11.07 -19.67
N VAL A 74 -8.63 -11.34 -19.12
CA VAL A 74 -7.36 -11.30 -19.89
C VAL A 74 -6.92 -12.67 -20.40
N ASP A 75 -7.76 -13.70 -20.23
CA ASP A 75 -7.51 -15.03 -20.76
C ASP A 75 -7.41 -14.96 -22.30
N LYS A 76 -6.32 -15.53 -22.85
CA LYS A 76 -6.02 -15.49 -24.29
C LYS A 76 -6.67 -16.64 -25.05
N TYR A 77 -6.94 -17.74 -24.35
CA TYR A 77 -7.44 -18.97 -24.95
C TYR A 77 -8.68 -19.48 -24.20
N ASP A 78 -9.65 -20.01 -24.93
CA ASP A 78 -10.72 -20.82 -24.34
C ASP A 78 -10.25 -22.27 -24.20
N THR A 79 -10.02 -22.72 -22.97
CA THR A 79 -9.52 -24.07 -22.68
C THR A 79 -10.50 -25.18 -23.08
N ARG A 80 -11.77 -24.85 -23.36
CA ARG A 80 -12.80 -25.77 -23.86
C ARG A 80 -12.58 -26.17 -25.31
N GLU A 81 -11.88 -25.34 -26.09
CA GLU A 81 -11.56 -25.61 -27.50
C GLU A 81 -10.27 -26.43 -27.68
N ALA A 82 -9.64 -26.86 -26.58
CA ALA A 82 -8.38 -27.56 -26.64
C ALA A 82 -8.52 -28.95 -27.31
N PRO A 83 -7.72 -29.26 -28.34
CA PRO A 83 -7.82 -30.52 -29.10
C PRO A 83 -7.38 -31.75 -28.30
N ASN A 84 -6.56 -31.57 -27.25
CA ASN A 84 -6.16 -32.63 -26.34
C ASN A 84 -5.74 -32.07 -24.97
N ARG A 85 -5.51 -32.98 -24.01
CA ARG A 85 -5.13 -32.63 -22.63
C ARG A 85 -3.80 -31.87 -22.53
N GLN A 86 -2.83 -32.16 -23.39
CA GLN A 86 -1.53 -31.48 -23.37
C GLN A 86 -1.68 -30.01 -23.80
N VAL A 87 -2.41 -29.77 -24.88
CA VAL A 87 -2.70 -28.42 -25.37
C VAL A 87 -3.54 -27.64 -24.35
N ARG A 88 -4.54 -28.28 -23.73
CA ARG A 88 -5.33 -27.64 -22.67
C ARG A 88 -4.47 -27.14 -21.51
N ARG A 89 -3.50 -27.94 -21.06
CA ARG A 89 -2.56 -27.54 -20.00
C ARG A 89 -1.67 -26.37 -20.41
N LEU A 90 -1.24 -26.32 -21.67
CA LEU A 90 -0.47 -25.19 -22.18
C LEU A 90 -1.33 -23.91 -22.21
N MET A 91 -2.57 -24.00 -22.68
CA MET A 91 -3.54 -22.89 -22.67
C MET A 91 -3.82 -22.39 -21.24
N GLU A 92 -4.09 -23.30 -20.29
CA GLU A 92 -4.28 -22.98 -18.87
C GLU A 92 -3.05 -22.27 -18.28
N LYS A 93 -1.84 -22.74 -18.62
CA LYS A 93 -0.59 -22.13 -18.16
C LYS A 93 -0.41 -20.71 -18.72
N GLU A 94 -0.70 -20.50 -20.01
CA GLU A 94 -0.60 -19.17 -20.62
C GLU A 94 -1.65 -18.21 -20.06
N ASN A 95 -2.89 -18.65 -19.87
CA ASN A 95 -3.93 -17.85 -19.23
C ASN A 95 -3.55 -17.51 -17.78
N ALA A 96 -3.07 -18.49 -17.00
CA ALA A 96 -2.61 -18.26 -15.63
C ALA A 96 -1.47 -17.23 -15.57
N ARG A 97 -0.53 -17.28 -16.53
CA ARG A 97 0.54 -16.28 -16.66
C ARG A 97 -0.02 -14.89 -16.99
N ALA A 98 -0.95 -14.78 -17.94
CA ALA A 98 -1.58 -13.52 -18.31
C ALA A 98 -2.33 -12.89 -17.13
N ARG A 99 -3.12 -13.69 -16.40
CA ARG A 99 -3.82 -13.25 -15.18
C ARG A 99 -2.86 -12.81 -14.09
N ALA A 100 -1.79 -13.56 -13.84
CA ALA A 100 -0.78 -13.20 -12.85
C ALA A 100 -0.09 -11.87 -13.20
N GLU A 101 0.22 -11.64 -14.48
CA GLU A 101 0.81 -10.39 -14.95
C GLU A 101 -0.16 -9.20 -14.80
N ALA A 102 -1.43 -9.37 -15.19
CA ALA A 102 -2.45 -8.35 -15.03
C ALA A 102 -2.68 -8.00 -13.54
N LYS A 103 -2.76 -9.03 -12.68
CA LYS A 103 -2.87 -8.86 -11.22
C LYS A 103 -1.68 -8.13 -10.64
N LYS A 104 -0.46 -8.47 -11.08
CA LYS A 104 0.77 -7.79 -10.65
C LYS A 104 0.73 -6.32 -11.03
N LYS A 105 0.44 -6.00 -12.30
CA LYS A 105 0.35 -4.61 -12.80
C LYS A 105 -0.69 -3.80 -12.03
N ALA A 106 -1.90 -4.34 -11.83
CA ALA A 106 -2.95 -3.68 -11.06
C ALA A 106 -2.52 -3.41 -9.60
N SER A 107 -1.90 -4.39 -8.95
CA SER A 107 -1.43 -4.25 -7.57
C SER A 107 -0.27 -3.26 -7.46
N GLU A 108 0.62 -3.21 -8.45
CA GLU A 108 1.72 -2.24 -8.52
C GLU A 108 1.23 -0.80 -8.63
N VAL A 109 0.14 -0.54 -9.37
CA VAL A 109 -0.47 0.79 -9.44
C VAL A 109 -0.95 1.26 -8.06
N VAL A 110 -1.63 0.40 -7.31
CA VAL A 110 -2.08 0.72 -5.95
C VAL A 110 -0.88 0.93 -5.02
N ARG A 111 0.14 0.07 -5.07
CA ARG A 111 1.36 0.24 -4.25
C ARG A 111 2.13 1.52 -4.60
N ALA A 112 2.14 1.92 -5.88
CA ALA A 112 2.74 3.18 -6.31
C ALA A 112 1.95 4.39 -5.77
N LEU A 113 0.61 4.31 -5.76
CA LEU A 113 -0.24 5.31 -5.10
C LEU A 113 0.07 5.38 -3.60
N VAL A 114 0.17 4.25 -2.90
CA VAL A 114 0.51 4.19 -1.48
C VAL A 114 1.85 4.86 -1.21
N ALA A 115 2.88 4.55 -2.00
CA ALA A 115 4.20 5.18 -1.88
C ALA A 115 4.14 6.70 -2.13
N TYR A 116 3.35 7.13 -3.12
CA TYR A 116 3.12 8.54 -3.43
C TYR A 116 2.49 9.30 -2.25
N VAL A 117 1.47 8.69 -1.62
CA VAL A 117 0.76 9.27 -0.47
C VAL A 117 1.65 9.27 0.76
N LYS A 118 2.32 8.15 1.07
CA LYS A 118 3.24 8.01 2.22
C LYS A 118 4.34 9.05 2.22
N LYS A 119 4.89 9.37 1.04
CA LYS A 119 5.93 10.41 0.89
C LYS A 119 5.43 11.82 1.22
N ARG A 120 4.12 12.08 1.13
CA ARG A 120 3.53 13.41 1.33
C ARG A 120 2.78 13.55 2.65
N ASP A 121 2.54 12.45 3.36
CA ASP A 121 1.80 12.47 4.61
C ASP A 121 2.63 13.13 5.72
N ARG A 122 2.11 14.25 6.25
CA ARG A 122 2.74 15.00 7.35
C ARG A 122 2.88 14.18 8.63
N ARG A 123 2.00 13.20 8.86
CA ARG A 123 2.08 12.28 10.01
C ARG A 123 3.33 11.40 9.91
N VAL A 124 3.65 10.96 8.70
CA VAL A 124 4.85 10.14 8.41
C VAL A 124 6.11 11.00 8.51
N GLU A 125 6.10 12.19 7.92
CA GLU A 125 7.21 13.13 7.98
C GLU A 125 7.58 13.51 9.43
N ALA A 126 6.58 13.85 10.25
CA ALA A 126 6.77 14.16 11.66
C ALA A 126 7.39 12.99 12.44
N HIS A 127 6.94 11.76 12.19
CA HIS A 127 7.49 10.57 12.83
C HIS A 127 8.95 10.30 12.41
N VAL A 128 9.25 10.41 11.11
CA VAL A 128 10.61 10.21 10.58
C VAL A 128 11.56 11.27 11.15
N SER A 129 11.14 12.53 11.19
CA SER A 129 11.93 13.62 11.78
C SER A 129 12.22 13.38 13.26
N LYS A 130 11.20 13.00 14.04
CA LYS A 130 11.35 12.68 15.46
C LYS A 130 12.33 11.52 15.68
N GLN A 131 12.21 10.44 14.90
CA GLN A 131 13.12 9.30 15.00
C GLN A 131 14.56 9.64 14.61
N GLN A 132 14.75 10.54 13.65
CA GLN A 132 16.08 11.02 13.27
C GLN A 132 16.73 11.81 14.41
N GLN A 133 15.99 12.73 15.03
CA GLN A 133 16.47 13.50 16.18
C GLN A 133 16.83 12.60 17.37
N GLU A 134 16.00 11.60 17.68
CA GLU A 134 16.28 10.63 18.75
C GLU A 134 17.54 9.81 18.47
N ARG A 135 17.78 9.41 17.21
CA ARG A 135 18.99 8.68 16.80
C ARG A 135 20.24 9.55 16.90
N GLU A 136 20.18 10.79 16.44
CA GLU A 136 21.29 11.74 16.53
C GLU A 136 21.64 12.05 17.99
N ALA A 137 20.65 12.31 18.83
CA ALA A 137 20.85 12.52 20.26
C ALA A 137 21.47 11.29 20.95
N ARG A 138 21.06 10.07 20.56
CA ARG A 138 21.65 8.84 21.08
C ARG A 138 23.08 8.63 20.59
N ALA A 139 23.37 8.95 19.34
CA ALA A 139 24.72 8.87 18.78
C ALA A 139 25.67 9.85 19.46
N ALA A 140 25.26 11.11 19.63
CA ALA A 140 26.05 12.13 20.32
C ALA A 140 26.35 11.76 21.78
N LYS A 141 25.37 11.20 22.49
CA LYS A 141 25.57 10.68 23.86
C LYS A 141 26.57 9.53 23.89
N ALA A 142 26.47 8.59 22.96
CA ALA A 142 27.38 7.45 22.88
C ALA A 142 28.80 7.86 22.50
N GLU A 143 28.96 8.88 21.65
CA GLU A 143 30.27 9.44 21.29
C GLU A 143 30.90 10.18 22.47
N ALA A 144 30.15 11.04 23.15
CA ALA A 144 30.63 11.75 24.34
C ALA A 144 31.08 10.78 25.45
N GLU A 145 30.34 9.67 25.66
CA GLU A 145 30.72 8.63 26.61
C GLU A 145 32.01 7.90 26.20
N ARG A 146 32.18 7.61 24.90
CA ARG A 146 33.42 6.99 24.38
C ARG A 146 34.62 7.92 24.54
N SER A 147 34.50 9.19 24.18
CA SER A 147 35.57 10.17 24.34
C SER A 147 35.97 10.35 25.81
N ARG A 148 35.00 10.34 26.73
CA ARG A 148 35.29 10.41 28.17
C ARG A 148 36.07 9.18 28.65
N ARG A 149 35.68 7.97 28.24
CA ARG A 149 36.39 6.72 28.59
C ARG A 149 37.79 6.60 28.00
N GLN A 150 38.08 7.31 26.90
CA GLN A 150 39.42 7.33 26.28
C GLN A 150 40.35 8.38 26.92
N ALA A 151 39.79 9.34 27.66
CA ALA A 151 40.53 10.38 28.35
C ALA A 151 40.83 10.03 29.83
N GLU A 152 40.22 8.96 30.35
CA GLU A 152 40.51 8.31 31.64
C GLU A 152 41.56 7.21 31.46
#